data_AF-G7JPN3-F1
#
_entry.id   AF-G7JPN3-F1
#
_cell.length_a   1.000
_cell.length_b   1.000
_cell.length_c   1.000
_cell.angle_alpha   90.00
_cell.angle_beta   90.00
_cell.angle_gamma   90.00
#
_symmetry.space_group_name_H-M   'P 1'
#
loop_
_entity.id
_entity.type
_entity.pdbx_description
1 polymer ?
#
loop_
_entity_poly.entity_id
_entity_poly.type
_entity_poly.pdbx_seq_one_letter_code
_entity_poly.pdbx_strand_id
1 'polypeptide(L)'
;MEAEQSEGSTDSSSSQTMNHLLFVEMGVGYDQHGQNITSAAMRACRDAISSNSIPAFRRGSIPGVSFGQMKLQIKLGVPHSLQQALDIEKVKSVFPYGKILNVEVVDGGLICSSGVLVEEMGDKNEDCYIVNAAVYLQEVVPPDILAQVLVQLPRYMSSLVHSNPGP
;
A
#
# COMPACT_ATOMS: atom_id res chain seq x y z
N MET A 1 -3.75 1.62 59.39
CA MET A 1 -4.38 1.89 58.08
C MET A 1 -3.45 2.83 57.35
N GLU A 2 -2.47 2.26 56.68
CA GLU A 2 -1.55 2.98 55.80
C GLU A 2 -2.23 3.01 54.43
N ALA A 3 -2.42 4.21 53.88
CA ALA A 3 -2.98 4.40 52.56
C ALA A 3 -1.84 4.37 51.54
N GLU A 4 -1.88 3.39 50.66
CA GLU A 4 -1.00 3.26 49.49
C GLU A 4 -1.21 4.44 48.54
N GLN A 5 -0.11 5.07 48.14
CA GLN A 5 -0.04 5.89 46.93
C GLN A 5 0.07 4.95 45.73
N SER A 6 -0.93 4.95 44.84
CA SER A 6 -0.75 4.40 43.49
C SER A 6 -0.47 5.55 42.53
N GLU A 7 0.78 5.63 42.08
CA GLU A 7 1.24 6.53 41.04
C GLU A 7 0.49 6.25 39.72
N GLY A 8 -0.05 7.32 39.13
CA GLY A 8 -0.66 7.27 37.81
C GLY A 8 0.41 6.98 36.76
N SER A 9 0.22 5.91 36.00
CA SER A 9 0.98 5.58 34.81
C SER A 9 0.72 6.65 33.74
N THR A 10 1.72 7.47 33.47
CA THR A 10 1.79 8.35 32.31
C THR A 10 1.86 7.48 31.05
N ASP A 11 0.75 7.33 30.35
CA ASP A 11 0.71 6.69 29.04
C ASP A 11 1.55 7.50 28.06
N SER A 12 2.71 6.95 27.68
CA SER A 12 3.60 7.52 26.68
C SER A 12 2.88 7.55 25.33
N SER A 13 2.45 8.74 24.91
CA SER A 13 1.88 8.96 23.58
C SER A 13 2.91 8.55 22.52
N SER A 14 2.69 7.39 21.92
CA SER A 14 3.40 7.00 20.72
C SER A 14 3.09 8.04 19.64
N SER A 15 4.11 8.77 19.20
CA SER A 15 4.03 9.68 18.05
C SER A 15 3.70 8.83 16.81
N GLN A 16 2.41 8.64 16.53
CA GLN A 16 1.96 7.99 15.31
C GLN A 16 2.37 8.86 14.11
N THR A 17 3.37 8.42 13.38
CA THR A 17 3.67 8.95 12.04
C THR A 17 2.47 8.67 11.14
N MET A 18 1.77 9.74 10.74
CA MET A 18 0.67 9.69 9.80
C MET A 18 1.22 9.50 8.38
N ASN A 19 0.76 8.46 7.70
CA ASN A 19 1.10 8.20 6.31
C ASN A 19 0.06 8.87 5.41
N HIS A 20 0.48 9.82 4.57
CA HIS A 20 -0.39 10.46 3.60
C HIS A 20 -0.36 9.69 2.27
N LEU A 21 -1.54 9.32 1.76
CA LEU A 21 -1.66 8.67 0.45
C LEU A 21 -1.34 9.68 -0.66
N LEU A 22 -0.34 9.36 -1.48
CA LEU A 22 0.03 10.17 -2.64
C LEU A 22 -0.75 9.77 -3.88
N PHE A 23 -0.74 8.48 -4.22
CA PHE A 23 -1.48 7.93 -5.35
C PHE A 23 -1.65 6.41 -5.19
N VAL A 24 -2.54 5.88 -6.02
CA VAL A 24 -2.85 4.45 -6.11
C VAL A 24 -2.54 3.99 -7.53
N GLU A 25 -1.71 2.97 -7.64
CA GLU A 25 -1.40 2.30 -8.91
C GLU A 25 -2.12 0.96 -8.94
N MET A 26 -2.72 0.62 -10.08
CA MET A 26 -3.53 -0.58 -10.20
C MET A 26 -3.03 -1.41 -11.36
N GLY A 27 -3.09 -2.72 -11.20
CA GLY A 27 -2.66 -3.64 -12.24
C GLY A 27 -3.40 -4.96 -12.20
N VAL A 28 -3.26 -5.71 -13.27
CA VAL A 28 -3.84 -7.04 -13.45
C VAL A 28 -2.78 -8.01 -13.93
N GLY A 29 -2.85 -9.23 -13.43
CA GLY A 29 -1.92 -10.29 -13.78
C GLY A 29 -2.64 -11.58 -14.02
N TYR A 30 -2.16 -12.30 -15.03
CA TYR A 30 -2.76 -13.53 -15.51
C TYR A 30 -1.76 -14.66 -15.36
N ASP A 31 -2.24 -15.85 -15.02
CA ASP A 31 -1.53 -17.10 -15.26
C ASP A 31 -2.42 -18.01 -16.09
N GLN A 32 -2.07 -18.11 -17.38
CA GLN A 32 -2.86 -18.85 -18.37
C GLN A 32 -2.51 -20.33 -18.41
N HIS A 33 -1.23 -20.63 -18.16
CA HIS A 33 -0.69 -21.99 -18.13
C HIS A 33 0.34 -22.09 -17.01
N GLY A 34 0.24 -23.13 -16.17
CA GLY A 34 1.16 -23.35 -15.03
C GLY A 34 0.59 -23.10 -13.62
N GLN A 35 -0.71 -22.80 -13.49
CA GLN A 35 -1.49 -22.79 -12.25
C GLN A 35 -0.78 -22.22 -11.00
N ASN A 36 -0.04 -21.14 -11.19
CA ASN A 36 0.73 -20.48 -10.18
C ASN A 36 0.13 -19.10 -9.87
N ILE A 37 -0.67 -19.05 -8.82
CA ILE A 37 -1.29 -17.79 -8.37
C ILE A 37 -0.26 -16.73 -7.97
N THR A 38 0.93 -17.14 -7.52
CA THR A 38 2.04 -16.22 -7.23
C THR A 38 2.53 -15.55 -8.50
N SER A 39 2.65 -16.28 -9.61
CA SER A 39 3.06 -15.71 -10.90
C SER A 39 2.03 -14.69 -11.41
N ALA A 40 0.73 -14.99 -11.29
CA ALA A 40 -0.33 -14.02 -11.60
C ALA A 40 -0.22 -12.77 -10.72
N ALA A 41 -0.06 -12.92 -9.40
CA ALA A 41 0.07 -11.78 -8.48
C ALA A 41 1.32 -10.94 -8.75
N MET A 42 2.46 -11.56 -9.04
CA MET A 42 3.68 -10.85 -9.41
C MET A 42 3.52 -10.05 -10.71
N ARG A 43 2.81 -10.63 -11.70
CA ARG A 43 2.48 -9.93 -12.95
C ARG A 43 1.55 -8.74 -12.68
N ALA A 44 0.55 -8.89 -11.81
CA ALA A 44 -0.36 -7.80 -11.42
C ALA A 44 0.38 -6.63 -10.75
N CYS A 45 1.30 -6.93 -9.82
CA CYS A 45 2.13 -5.90 -9.19
C CYS A 45 3.07 -5.23 -10.19
N ARG A 46 3.67 -5.99 -11.13
CA ARG A 46 4.54 -5.44 -12.17
C ARG A 46 3.76 -4.54 -13.12
N ASP A 47 2.58 -4.98 -13.54
CA ASP A 47 1.66 -4.21 -14.38
C ASP A 47 1.36 -2.86 -13.73
N ALA A 48 0.97 -2.87 -12.44
CA ALA A 48 0.66 -1.66 -11.68
C ALA A 48 1.78 -0.61 -11.70
N ILE A 49 3.05 -1.02 -11.57
CA ILE A 49 4.18 -0.09 -11.41
C ILE A 49 4.96 0.18 -12.71
N SER A 50 4.68 -0.55 -13.80
CA SER A 50 5.54 -0.56 -14.99
C SER A 50 5.35 0.65 -15.92
N SER A 51 4.15 1.21 -15.94
CA SER A 51 3.76 2.29 -16.86
C SER A 51 3.92 3.69 -16.27
N ASN A 52 4.19 3.80 -14.97
CA ASN A 52 4.35 5.06 -14.27
C ASN A 52 5.83 5.38 -14.04
N SER A 53 6.20 6.62 -14.33
CA SER A 53 7.52 7.16 -13.99
C SER A 53 7.32 8.37 -13.11
N ILE A 54 7.94 8.35 -11.92
CA ILE A 54 7.83 9.46 -10.96
C ILE A 54 9.24 9.95 -10.59
N PRO A 55 9.90 10.69 -11.50
CA PRO A 55 11.26 11.15 -11.27
C PRO A 55 11.41 12.09 -10.08
N ALA A 56 10.33 12.72 -9.61
CA ALA A 56 10.31 13.61 -8.45
C ALA A 56 10.86 12.92 -7.18
N PHE A 57 10.61 11.62 -7.00
CA PHE A 57 11.11 10.84 -5.86
C PHE A 57 12.60 10.53 -5.92
N ARG A 58 13.16 10.43 -7.14
CA ARG A 58 14.61 10.25 -7.31
C ARG A 58 15.35 11.57 -7.18
N ARG A 59 14.73 12.67 -7.62
CA ARG A 59 15.33 14.01 -7.59
C ARG A 59 15.20 14.74 -6.24
N GLY A 60 14.52 14.14 -5.26
CA GLY A 60 14.28 14.76 -3.95
C GLY A 60 13.49 16.07 -4.06
N SER A 61 12.73 16.24 -5.14
CA SER A 61 11.97 17.47 -5.42
C SER A 61 10.77 17.63 -4.50
N ILE A 62 10.41 16.57 -3.77
CA ILE A 62 9.38 16.55 -2.74
C ILE A 62 10.11 16.45 -1.38
N PRO A 63 10.08 17.51 -0.56
CA PRO A 63 10.70 17.49 0.76
C PRO A 63 10.19 16.33 1.61
N GLY A 64 11.09 15.52 2.18
CA GLY A 64 10.73 14.37 3.00
C GLY A 64 10.42 13.07 2.24
N VAL A 65 10.42 13.09 0.90
CA VAL A 65 10.17 11.89 0.09
C VAL A 65 11.39 11.54 -0.76
N SER A 66 12.25 10.69 -0.20
CA SER A 66 13.27 9.98 -0.96
C SER A 66 12.80 8.57 -1.33
N PHE A 67 13.46 7.98 -2.33
CA PHE A 67 13.20 6.62 -2.84
C PHE A 67 13.13 5.53 -1.74
N GLY A 68 13.89 5.69 -0.65
CA GLY A 68 13.90 4.78 0.50
C GLY A 68 12.85 5.11 1.59
N GLN A 69 12.25 6.29 1.55
CA GLN A 69 11.24 6.73 2.53
C GLN A 69 9.81 6.40 2.10
N MET A 70 9.58 6.15 0.81
CA MET A 70 8.27 5.75 0.29
C MET A 70 7.77 4.49 1.00
N LYS A 71 6.51 4.52 1.44
CA LYS A 71 5.85 3.37 2.06
C LYS A 71 4.84 2.80 1.10
N LEU A 72 4.88 1.48 0.93
CA LEU A 72 3.96 0.76 0.06
C LEU A 72 2.98 -0.03 0.92
N GLN A 73 1.69 0.12 0.63
CA GLN A 73 0.67 -0.82 1.06
C GLN A 73 0.11 -1.48 -0.18
N ILE A 74 0.08 -2.80 -0.20
CA ILE A 74 -0.34 -3.56 -1.38
C ILE A 74 -1.63 -4.28 -1.00
N LYS A 75 -2.63 -4.24 -1.89
CA LYS A 75 -3.86 -5.00 -1.77
C LYS A 75 -4.02 -5.89 -3.00
N LEU A 76 -4.20 -7.18 -2.78
CA LEU A 76 -4.35 -8.17 -3.85
C LEU A 76 -5.76 -8.78 -3.78
N GLY A 77 -6.47 -8.73 -4.90
CA GLY A 77 -7.69 -9.49 -5.12
C GLY A 77 -7.35 -10.85 -5.70
N VAL A 78 -7.52 -11.91 -4.90
CA VAL A 78 -7.10 -13.28 -5.22
C VAL A 78 -8.25 -14.24 -4.96
N PRO A 79 -8.51 -15.22 -5.85
CA PRO A 79 -9.57 -16.20 -5.64
C PRO A 79 -9.39 -16.91 -4.29
N HIS A 80 -10.46 -16.96 -3.50
CA HIS A 80 -10.41 -17.40 -2.10
C HIS A 80 -9.69 -18.74 -1.91
N SER A 81 -10.03 -19.73 -2.75
CA SER A 81 -9.45 -21.08 -2.71
C SER A 81 -7.94 -21.13 -2.97
N LEU A 82 -7.36 -20.09 -3.59
CA LEU A 82 -5.94 -20.02 -3.97
C LEU A 82 -5.11 -19.13 -3.05
N GLN A 83 -5.74 -18.39 -2.12
CA GLN A 83 -5.01 -17.44 -1.27
C GLN A 83 -3.92 -18.12 -0.43
N GLN A 84 -4.14 -19.35 0.03
CA GLN A 84 -3.14 -20.11 0.80
C GLN A 84 -1.91 -20.53 -0.02
N ALA A 85 -2.03 -20.59 -1.35
CA ALA A 85 -0.94 -20.95 -2.26
C ALA A 85 -0.11 -19.73 -2.70
N LEU A 86 -0.48 -18.52 -2.27
CA LEU A 86 0.19 -17.28 -2.64
C LEU A 86 1.47 -17.07 -1.81
N ASP A 87 2.61 -16.99 -2.49
CA ASP A 87 3.90 -16.65 -1.88
C ASP A 87 4.09 -15.13 -1.83
N ILE A 88 3.74 -14.56 -0.67
CA ILE A 88 3.80 -13.11 -0.43
C ILE A 88 5.23 -12.56 -0.53
N GLU A 89 6.24 -13.34 -0.13
CA GLU A 89 7.63 -12.86 -0.17
C GLU A 89 8.13 -12.72 -1.61
N LYS A 90 7.74 -13.64 -2.50
CA LYS A 90 7.98 -13.47 -3.94
C LYS A 90 7.26 -12.26 -4.51
N VAL A 91 6.02 -12.00 -4.11
CA VAL A 91 5.29 -10.80 -4.56
C VAL A 91 6.01 -9.53 -4.11
N LYS A 92 6.47 -9.47 -2.86
CA LYS A 92 7.24 -8.31 -2.35
C LYS A 92 8.50 -8.04 -3.17
N SER A 93 9.16 -9.08 -3.69
CA SER A 93 10.37 -8.92 -4.51
C SER A 93 10.16 -8.19 -5.85
N VAL A 94 8.90 -8.01 -6.29
CA VAL A 94 8.57 -7.29 -7.53
C VAL A 94 8.91 -5.79 -7.43
N PHE A 95 8.83 -5.22 -6.24
CA PHE A 95 8.99 -3.78 -6.03
C PHE A 95 10.48 -3.43 -5.91
N PRO A 96 11.04 -2.63 -6.85
CA PRO A 96 12.46 -2.29 -6.82
C PRO A 96 12.76 -1.13 -5.84
N TYR A 97 11.76 -0.63 -5.12
CA TYR A 97 11.85 0.55 -4.26
C TYR A 97 10.74 0.57 -3.20
N GLY A 98 10.87 1.52 -2.28
CA GLY A 98 9.94 1.71 -1.16
C GLY A 98 10.07 0.62 -0.10
N LYS A 99 9.56 0.92 1.10
CA LYS A 99 9.38 -0.04 2.18
C LYS A 99 7.94 -0.55 2.14
N ILE A 100 7.77 -1.83 1.88
CA ILE A 100 6.47 -2.49 1.97
C ILE A 100 6.08 -2.60 3.45
N LEU A 101 4.99 -1.95 3.82
CA LEU A 101 4.44 -1.99 5.18
C LEU A 101 3.50 -3.16 5.37
N ASN A 102 2.67 -3.42 4.37
CA ASN A 102 1.66 -4.46 4.42
C ASN A 102 1.33 -5.00 3.03
N VAL A 103 0.98 -6.28 2.96
CA VAL A 103 0.33 -6.92 1.82
C VAL A 103 -0.98 -7.51 2.33
N GLU A 104 -2.08 -6.85 1.99
CA GLU A 104 -3.44 -7.31 2.29
C GLU A 104 -3.91 -8.20 1.13
N VAL A 105 -4.39 -9.39 1.46
CA VAL A 105 -5.02 -10.30 0.49
C VAL A 105 -6.51 -10.35 0.80
N VAL A 106 -7.33 -10.16 -0.23
CA VAL A 106 -8.79 -10.21 -0.13
C VAL A 106 -9.37 -11.10 -1.22
N ASP A 107 -10.59 -11.57 -0.98
CA ASP A 107 -11.37 -12.28 -1.99
C ASP A 107 -11.58 -11.38 -3.22
N GLY A 108 -11.27 -11.92 -4.39
CA GLY A 108 -11.37 -11.22 -5.66
C GLY A 108 -10.73 -12.03 -6.80
N GLY A 109 -10.26 -11.35 -7.84
CA GLY A 109 -9.69 -12.00 -9.01
C GLY A 109 -10.70 -12.87 -9.76
N LEU A 110 -10.20 -13.80 -10.56
CA LEU A 110 -11.04 -14.74 -11.30
C LEU A 110 -10.33 -16.08 -11.50
N ILE A 111 -11.07 -17.18 -11.38
CA ILE A 111 -10.71 -18.47 -11.97
C ILE A 111 -11.60 -18.66 -13.19
N CYS A 112 -11.00 -18.93 -14.33
CA CYS A 112 -11.66 -19.15 -15.60
C CYS A 112 -11.13 -20.43 -16.26
N SER A 113 -11.80 -20.96 -17.28
CA SER A 113 -11.17 -21.95 -18.15
C SER A 113 -10.42 -21.24 -19.28
N SER A 114 -9.19 -21.66 -19.55
CA SER A 114 -8.42 -21.28 -20.74
C SER A 114 -8.92 -22.00 -22.00
N GLY A 115 -9.78 -23.01 -21.85
CA GLY A 115 -10.33 -23.86 -22.92
C GLY A 115 -9.34 -24.88 -23.48
N VAL A 116 -8.13 -24.98 -22.91
CA VAL A 116 -7.10 -25.94 -23.33
C VAL A 116 -6.22 -26.34 -22.15
N LEU A 117 -5.96 -27.64 -22.02
CA LEU A 117 -4.99 -28.19 -21.08
C LEU A 117 -3.67 -28.46 -21.80
N VAL A 118 -2.60 -27.78 -21.40
CA VAL A 118 -1.26 -27.94 -21.99
C VAL A 118 -0.29 -28.48 -20.94
N GLU A 119 -0.20 -29.81 -20.82
CA GLU A 119 0.63 -30.48 -19.80
C GLU A 119 2.12 -30.06 -19.85
N GLU A 120 2.65 -29.83 -21.06
CA GLU A 120 4.02 -29.39 -21.30
C GLU A 120 4.34 -28.02 -20.67
N MET A 121 3.31 -27.20 -20.43
CA MET A 121 3.42 -25.89 -19.78
C MET A 121 3.08 -25.95 -18.27
N GLY A 122 2.83 -27.15 -17.75
CA GLY A 122 2.57 -27.39 -16.32
C GLY A 122 1.11 -27.35 -15.89
N ASP A 123 0.17 -27.38 -16.84
CA ASP A 123 -1.27 -27.43 -16.54
C ASP A 123 -1.66 -28.75 -15.86
N LYS A 124 -2.49 -28.68 -14.83
CA LYS A 124 -3.11 -29.85 -14.19
C LYS A 124 -4.61 -29.98 -14.53
N ASN A 125 -5.19 -28.89 -15.00
CA ASN A 125 -6.55 -28.70 -15.46
C ASN A 125 -6.57 -27.46 -16.38
N GLU A 126 -7.73 -27.07 -16.88
CA GLU A 126 -7.89 -25.92 -17.79
C GLU A 126 -7.98 -24.56 -17.08
N ASP A 127 -7.73 -24.48 -15.77
CA ASP A 127 -7.94 -23.25 -15.01
C ASP A 127 -6.88 -22.19 -15.35
N CYS A 128 -7.34 -20.99 -15.70
CA CYS A 128 -6.60 -19.75 -15.73
C CYS A 128 -6.88 -18.90 -14.50
N TYR A 129 -5.85 -18.24 -13.97
CA TYR A 129 -5.96 -17.38 -12.80
C TYR A 129 -5.75 -15.92 -13.15
N ILE A 130 -6.62 -15.07 -12.63
CA ILE A 130 -6.52 -13.60 -12.72
C ILE A 130 -6.39 -13.03 -11.32
N VAL A 131 -5.39 -12.18 -11.11
CA VAL A 131 -5.18 -11.42 -9.88
C VAL A 131 -5.23 -9.93 -10.18
N ASN A 132 -5.91 -9.18 -9.33
CA ASN A 132 -5.89 -7.73 -9.35
C ASN A 132 -4.98 -7.20 -8.24
N ALA A 133 -4.25 -6.12 -8.50
CA ALA A 133 -3.42 -5.44 -7.53
C ALA A 133 -3.79 -3.96 -7.43
N ALA A 134 -3.83 -3.44 -6.21
CA ALA A 134 -3.81 -2.02 -5.90
C ALA A 134 -2.60 -1.73 -5.00
N VAL A 135 -1.71 -0.86 -5.46
CA VAL A 135 -0.49 -0.45 -4.79
C VAL A 135 -0.69 0.99 -4.33
N TYR A 136 -0.73 1.20 -3.03
CA TYR A 136 -0.90 2.50 -2.41
C TYR A 136 0.48 3.03 -2.02
N LEU A 137 0.84 4.20 -2.55
CA LEU A 137 2.11 4.84 -2.26
C LEU A 137 1.88 5.98 -1.28
N GLN A 138 2.55 5.90 -0.13
CA GLN A 138 2.39 6.83 0.97
C GLN A 138 3.70 7.54 1.29
N GLU A 139 3.63 8.81 1.64
CA GLU A 139 4.75 9.55 2.24
C GLU A 139 4.71 9.49 3.76
N VAL A 140 5.90 9.54 4.37
CA VAL A 140 6.04 9.80 5.80
C VAL A 140 6.11 11.30 5.98
N VAL A 141 5.08 11.90 6.57
CA VAL A 141 5.16 13.31 6.96
C VAL A 141 6.10 13.42 8.16
N PRO A 142 7.22 14.16 8.06
CA PRO A 142 8.09 14.39 9.20
C PRO A 142 7.32 15.06 10.34
N PRO A 143 7.55 14.66 11.60
CA PRO A 143 6.88 15.26 12.77
C PRO A 143 6.98 16.79 12.81
N ASP A 144 8.08 17.36 12.29
CA ASP A 144 8.33 18.80 12.26
C ASP A 144 7.43 19.56 11.27
N ILE A 145 7.00 18.91 10.18
CA ILE A 145 6.02 19.48 9.23
C ILE A 145 4.63 19.43 9.88
N LEU A 146 4.31 18.34 10.57
CA LEU A 146 3.06 18.22 11.32
C LEU A 146 2.96 19.29 12.42
N ALA A 147 4.05 19.52 13.16
CA ALA A 147 4.14 20.59 14.15
C ALA A 147 3.92 21.96 13.51
N GLN A 148 4.47 22.23 12.33
CA GLN A 148 4.25 23.50 11.62
C GLN A 148 2.79 23.68 11.15
N VAL A 149 2.16 22.64 10.61
CA VAL A 149 0.74 22.67 10.20
C VAL A 149 -0.18 22.85 11.43
N LEU A 150 0.08 22.13 12.52
CA LEU A 150 -0.68 22.25 13.77
C LEU A 150 -0.49 23.60 14.46
N VAL A 151 0.70 24.21 14.39
CA VAL A 151 0.96 25.58 14.88
C VAL A 151 0.28 26.65 14.00
N GLN A 152 0.09 26.37 12.71
CA GLN A 152 -0.58 27.29 11.78
C GLN A 152 -2.13 27.20 11.83
N LEU A 153 -2.70 26.06 12.25
CA LEU A 153 -4.15 25.87 12.38
C LEU A 153 -4.86 26.93 13.26
N PRO A 154 -4.36 27.28 14.46
CA PRO A 154 -4.93 28.37 15.26
C PRO A 154 -4.84 29.74 14.57
N ARG A 155 -3.77 30.00 13.82
CA ARG A 155 -3.58 31.27 13.08
C ARG A 155 -4.53 31.38 11.89
N TYR A 156 -4.81 30.26 11.20
CA TYR A 156 -5.75 30.20 10.09
C TYR A 156 -7.21 30.29 10.57
N MET A 157 -7.54 29.67 11.70
CA MET A 157 -8.87 29.84 12.31
C MET A 157 -9.10 31.27 12.80
N SER A 158 -8.07 31.94 13.35
CA SER A 158 -8.15 33.35 13.71
C SER A 158 -8.38 34.26 12.49
N SER A 159 -7.71 34.01 11.35
CA SER A 159 -7.92 34.83 10.15
C SER A 159 -9.32 34.62 9.53
N LEU A 160 -9.89 33.42 9.59
CA LEU A 160 -11.26 33.12 9.15
C LEU A 160 -12.33 33.82 9.99
N VAL A 161 -12.11 33.98 11.31
CA VAL A 161 -13.02 34.75 12.19
C VAL A 161 -12.97 36.25 11.88
N HIS A 162 -11.82 36.77 11.43
CA HIS A 162 -11.64 38.21 11.12
C HIS A 162 -11.94 38.57 9.65
N SER A 163 -12.16 37.58 8.77
CA SER A 163 -12.42 37.80 7.33
C SER A 163 -13.87 37.58 6.91
N ASN A 164 -14.79 37.44 7.88
CA ASN A 164 -16.22 37.42 7.61
C ASN A 164 -16.86 38.78 7.95
N PRO A 165 -16.86 39.78 7.05
CA PRO A 165 -17.83 40.85 7.15
C PRO A 165 -19.18 40.22 6.81
N GLY A 166 -19.99 39.96 7.84
CA GLY A 166 -21.37 39.49 7.66
C GLY A 166 -22.20 40.43 6.77
N PRO A 167 -23.37 39.97 6.30
CA PRO A 167 -24.21 40.68 5.33
C PRO A 167 -24.69 42.05 5.81
#